data_AF-A0A1D2RF64-F1
#
_entry.id   AF-A0A1D2RF64-F1
#
_cell.length_a   1.000
_cell.length_b   1.000
_cell.length_c   1.000
_cell.angle_alpha   90.00
_cell.angle_beta   90.00
_cell.angle_gamma   90.00
#
_symmetry.space_group_name_H-M   'P 1'
#
loop_
_entity.id
_entity.type
_entity.pdbx_description
1 polymer ?
#
loop_
_entity_poly.entity_id
_entity_poly.type
_entity_poly.pdbx_seq_one_letter_code
_entity_poly.pdbx_strand_id
1 'polypeptide(L)'
;MAEKRIQKWFPYIAIFLIVVAFLYLNHKIDNLDLIKEEKIVMTNNFSEIVEKVKPAVVWIIAETELTNVPFMGGEYLVQDNKVVSSGTGFFVSEDGYILTAEHVVHEAKDKIIVSVFDGNNFKQYNATTISIDNNADVALIKVEGKNFQYLELAEKEELTDGMDIGFIGYPLEFRYPLTHKGVLSGRCLYKHTGKEESVNVFMINAFVNRGNSGGPLFSGVDGKVIGVINARANHIDERRFIKLPSDYSPIATFGGVDPIRLSVETYNENLRYIGEVSQVGIGFSSSIDYGKGLLKAAR
;
A
#
# COMPACT_ATOMS: atom_id res chain seq x y z
N MET A 1 -11.53 33.17 75.29
CA MET A 1 -10.14 33.48 74.85
C MET A 1 -9.75 32.75 73.54
N ALA A 2 -10.31 31.56 73.26
CA ALA A 2 -10.05 30.79 72.04
C ALA A 2 -10.69 31.38 70.76
N GLU A 3 -11.90 31.95 70.83
CA GLU A 3 -12.59 32.53 69.65
C GLU A 3 -11.83 33.71 69.01
N LYS A 4 -11.26 34.61 69.83
CA LYS A 4 -10.43 35.72 69.34
C LYS A 4 -9.14 35.27 68.67
N ARG A 5 -8.63 34.07 69.00
CA ARG A 5 -7.45 33.50 68.34
C ARG A 5 -7.81 32.98 66.95
N ILE A 6 -8.94 32.29 66.80
CA ILE A 6 -9.38 31.75 65.49
C ILE A 6 -9.66 32.86 64.48
N GLN A 7 -10.30 33.97 64.89
CA GLN A 7 -10.52 35.13 64.01
C GLN A 7 -9.22 35.74 63.47
N LYS A 8 -8.12 35.69 64.23
CA LYS A 8 -6.81 36.23 63.79
C LYS A 8 -6.15 35.36 62.71
N TRP A 9 -6.41 34.05 62.72
CA TRP A 9 -5.82 33.11 61.75
C TRP A 9 -6.72 32.86 60.53
N PHE A 10 -8.02 33.19 60.62
CA PHE A 10 -8.99 33.03 59.55
C PHE A 10 -8.54 33.56 58.16
N PRO A 11 -7.98 34.78 58.02
CA PRO A 11 -7.54 35.26 56.70
C PRO A 11 -6.37 34.43 56.14
N TYR A 12 -5.48 33.94 56.98
CA TYR A 12 -4.35 33.11 56.55
C TYR A 12 -4.80 31.71 56.13
N ILE A 13 -5.80 31.14 56.82
CA ILE A 13 -6.41 29.85 56.44
C ILE A 13 -7.15 29.99 55.12
N ALA A 14 -7.89 31.08 54.92
CA ALA A 14 -8.58 31.35 53.65
C ALA A 14 -7.60 31.48 52.48
N ILE A 15 -6.50 32.22 52.65
CA ILE A 15 -5.44 32.35 51.64
C ILE A 15 -4.80 30.98 51.34
N PHE A 16 -4.49 30.20 52.38
CA PHE A 16 -3.91 28.86 52.21
C PHE A 16 -4.83 27.94 51.39
N LEU A 17 -6.13 27.93 51.69
CA LEU A 17 -7.11 27.13 50.94
C LEU A 17 -7.24 27.59 49.48
N ILE A 18 -7.18 28.89 49.22
CA ILE A 18 -7.20 29.44 47.85
C ILE A 18 -5.96 28.99 47.07
N VAL A 19 -4.77 29.05 47.68
CA VAL A 19 -3.52 28.60 47.05
C VAL A 19 -3.56 27.10 46.76
N VAL A 20 -4.02 26.29 47.72
CA VAL A 20 -4.16 24.84 47.51
C VAL A 20 -5.17 24.52 46.40
N ALA A 21 -6.31 25.21 46.36
CA ALA A 21 -7.30 25.06 45.31
C ALA A 21 -6.73 25.47 43.93
N PHE A 22 -5.97 26.57 43.88
CA PHE A 22 -5.32 27.04 42.65
C PHE A 22 -4.28 26.03 42.14
N LEU A 23 -3.42 25.50 43.01
CA LEU A 23 -2.45 24.48 42.64
C LEU A 23 -3.12 23.18 42.17
N TYR A 24 -4.19 22.75 42.85
CA TYR A 24 -4.97 21.58 42.44
C TYR A 24 -5.66 21.77 41.09
N LEU A 25 -6.21 22.95 40.84
CA LEU A 25 -6.85 23.31 39.57
C LEU A 25 -5.82 23.34 38.43
N ASN A 26 -4.67 23.97 38.62
CA ASN A 26 -3.61 24.02 37.61
C ASN A 26 -3.10 22.62 37.29
N HIS A 27 -2.83 21.78 38.30
CA HIS A 27 -2.39 20.41 38.05
C HIS A 27 -3.43 19.59 37.27
N LYS A 28 -4.73 19.85 37.47
CA LYS A 28 -5.80 19.20 36.72
C LYS A 28 -5.90 19.70 35.28
N ILE A 29 -5.64 21.00 35.05
CA ILE A 29 -5.59 21.61 33.72
C ILE A 29 -4.41 21.05 32.92
N ASP A 30 -3.22 20.96 33.52
CA ASP A 30 -2.03 20.40 32.88
C ASP A 30 -2.28 18.94 32.45
N ASN A 31 -2.91 18.13 33.31
CA ASN A 31 -3.30 16.76 32.97
C ASN A 31 -4.37 16.69 31.88
N LEU A 32 -5.29 17.65 31.81
CA LEU A 32 -6.30 17.71 30.74
C LEU A 32 -5.66 18.02 29.39
N ASP A 33 -4.67 18.91 29.36
CA ASP A 33 -3.94 19.24 28.13
C ASP A 33 -3.07 18.08 27.66
N LEU A 34 -2.39 17.37 28.58
CA LEU A 34 -1.65 16.14 28.28
C LEU A 34 -2.55 15.03 27.70
N ILE A 35 -3.73 14.79 28.31
CA ILE A 35 -4.70 13.82 27.79
C ILE A 35 -5.23 14.26 26.42
N LYS A 36 -5.37 15.57 26.18
CA LYS A 36 -5.85 16.10 24.91
C LYS A 36 -4.80 15.96 23.81
N GLU A 37 -3.54 16.23 24.10
CA GLU A 37 -2.41 15.98 23.19
C GLU A 37 -2.27 14.49 22.88
N GLU A 38 -2.30 13.62 23.91
CA GLU A 38 -2.20 12.16 23.74
C GLU A 38 -3.38 11.59 22.92
N LYS A 39 -4.59 12.18 23.05
CA LYS A 39 -5.78 11.80 22.26
C LYS A 39 -5.78 12.39 20.85
N ILE A 40 -5.17 13.56 20.62
CA ILE A 40 -4.96 14.14 19.27
C ILE A 40 -3.88 13.35 18.51
N VAL A 41 -2.87 12.82 19.20
CA VAL A 41 -1.85 11.92 18.64
C VAL A 41 -2.44 10.55 18.26
N MET A 42 -3.61 10.18 18.78
CA MET A 42 -4.28 8.89 18.56
C MET A 42 -5.45 8.93 17.56
N THR A 43 -5.37 9.73 16.50
CA THR A 43 -6.00 9.46 15.19
C THR A 43 -5.46 10.43 14.15
N ASN A 44 -4.34 10.12 13.49
CA ASN A 44 -4.19 10.64 12.12
C ASN A 44 -5.38 10.10 11.34
N ASN A 45 -6.23 10.99 10.83
CA ASN A 45 -7.33 10.55 9.99
C ASN A 45 -6.72 9.93 8.73
N PHE A 46 -7.11 8.70 8.39
CA PHE A 46 -6.61 8.00 7.20
C PHE A 46 -6.71 8.88 5.94
N SER A 47 -7.72 9.74 5.86
CA SER A 47 -7.87 10.73 4.79
C SER A 47 -6.67 11.69 4.68
N GLU A 48 -6.14 12.19 5.80
CA GLU A 48 -4.98 13.10 5.81
C GLU A 48 -3.69 12.39 5.36
N ILE A 49 -3.53 11.12 5.72
CA ILE A 49 -2.44 10.28 5.23
C ILE A 49 -2.55 10.14 3.70
N VAL A 50 -3.75 9.84 3.21
CA VAL A 50 -4.01 9.68 1.77
C VAL A 50 -3.72 10.99 1.01
N GLU A 51 -4.08 12.15 1.55
CA GLU A 51 -3.76 13.45 0.94
C GLU A 51 -2.26 13.69 0.80
N LYS A 52 -1.45 13.20 1.76
CA LYS A 52 0.01 13.27 1.70
C LYS A 52 0.62 12.25 0.74
N VAL A 53 0.06 11.04 0.69
CA VAL A 53 0.60 9.94 -0.13
C VAL A 53 0.25 10.11 -1.61
N LYS A 54 -0.99 10.45 -1.93
CA LYS A 54 -1.55 10.44 -3.29
C LYS A 54 -0.71 11.23 -4.33
N PRO A 55 -0.18 12.44 -4.03
CA PRO A 55 0.58 13.22 -5.02
C PRO A 55 1.90 12.58 -5.48
N ALA A 56 2.45 11.65 -4.71
CA ALA A 56 3.69 10.95 -5.05
C ALA A 56 3.46 9.69 -5.88
N VAL A 57 2.20 9.26 -6.07
CA VAL A 57 1.83 8.05 -6.80
C VAL A 57 1.66 8.36 -8.28
N VAL A 58 2.20 7.50 -9.13
CA VAL A 58 2.29 7.72 -10.57
C VAL A 58 1.72 6.56 -11.36
N TRP A 59 1.16 6.87 -12.53
CA TRP A 59 0.73 5.86 -13.49
C TRP A 59 1.88 5.55 -14.45
N ILE A 60 2.16 4.27 -14.67
CA ILE A 60 3.26 3.81 -15.53
C ILE A 60 2.68 3.06 -16.71
N ILE A 61 3.15 3.43 -17.90
CA ILE A 61 2.90 2.72 -19.15
C ILE A 61 4.25 2.31 -19.73
N ALA A 62 4.41 1.02 -19.96
CA ALA A 62 5.56 0.41 -20.61
C ALA A 62 5.14 -0.07 -22.00
N GLU A 63 5.85 0.38 -23.03
CA GLU A 63 5.58 0.04 -24.43
C GLU A 63 6.74 -0.73 -25.04
N THR A 64 6.39 -1.77 -25.81
CA THR A 64 7.32 -2.56 -26.61
C THR A 64 6.73 -2.88 -27.97
N GLU A 65 7.42 -2.54 -29.05
CA GLU A 65 7.04 -2.93 -30.40
C GLU A 65 6.94 -4.46 -30.51
N LEU A 66 5.89 -4.97 -31.16
CA LEU A 66 5.64 -6.40 -31.34
C LEU A 66 6.85 -7.15 -31.92
N THR A 67 7.62 -6.49 -32.79
CA THR A 67 8.86 -6.99 -33.38
C THR A 67 9.94 -7.31 -32.35
N ASN A 68 9.91 -6.63 -31.20
CA ASN A 68 10.88 -6.74 -30.13
C ASN A 68 10.40 -7.66 -29.00
N VAL A 69 9.14 -8.11 -29.03
CA VAL A 69 8.58 -9.01 -28.01
C VAL A 69 9.25 -10.38 -28.11
N PRO A 70 9.91 -10.89 -27.04
CA PRO A 70 10.40 -12.25 -27.02
C PRO A 70 9.24 -13.23 -27.24
N PHE A 71 9.44 -14.29 -28.04
CA PHE A 71 8.41 -15.31 -28.27
C PHE A 71 8.21 -16.14 -26.98
N MET A 72 7.42 -15.61 -26.05
CA MET A 72 7.07 -16.23 -24.78
C MET A 72 5.56 -16.12 -24.55
N GLY A 73 4.96 -17.22 -24.07
CA GLY A 73 3.52 -17.30 -23.84
C GLY A 73 3.08 -16.44 -22.65
N GLY A 74 2.29 -15.42 -22.93
CA GLY A 74 1.63 -14.54 -21.96
C GLY A 74 0.47 -13.81 -22.62
N GLU A 75 -0.54 -13.40 -21.83
CA GLU A 75 -1.61 -12.52 -22.31
C GLU A 75 -1.09 -11.08 -22.33
N TYR A 76 -0.82 -10.57 -23.53
CA TYR A 76 -0.38 -9.20 -23.76
C TYR A 76 -1.52 -8.35 -24.29
N LEU A 77 -1.66 -7.14 -23.74
CA LEU A 77 -2.48 -6.11 -24.39
C LEU A 77 -1.67 -5.59 -25.58
N VAL A 78 -2.19 -5.82 -26.79
CA VAL A 78 -1.60 -5.35 -28.03
C VAL A 78 -2.39 -4.14 -28.52
N GLN A 79 -1.72 -3.01 -28.66
CA GLN A 79 -2.28 -1.77 -29.21
C GLN A 79 -1.31 -1.17 -30.23
N ASP A 80 -1.79 -0.86 -31.43
CA ASP A 80 -1.01 -0.20 -32.51
C ASP A 80 0.37 -0.84 -32.76
N ASN A 81 0.41 -2.17 -32.90
CA ASN A 81 1.63 -2.98 -33.04
C ASN A 81 2.62 -2.91 -31.86
N LYS A 82 2.17 -2.50 -30.68
CA LYS A 82 2.94 -2.51 -29.44
C LYS A 82 2.27 -3.40 -28.39
N VAL A 83 3.07 -4.14 -27.64
CA VAL A 83 2.69 -4.70 -26.34
C VAL A 83 2.76 -3.59 -25.31
N VAL A 84 1.67 -3.42 -24.56
CA VAL A 84 1.56 -2.41 -23.51
C VAL A 84 1.39 -3.09 -22.17
N SER A 85 2.21 -2.68 -21.20
CA SER A 85 2.06 -2.99 -19.79
C SER A 85 1.71 -1.71 -19.04
N SER A 86 0.81 -1.82 -18.07
CA SER A 86 0.29 -0.69 -17.30
C SER A 86 0.28 -1.04 -15.82
N GLY A 87 0.72 -0.10 -14.99
CA GLY A 87 0.83 -0.29 -13.55
C GLY A 87 0.98 1.01 -12.79
N THR A 88 1.28 0.90 -11.51
CA THR A 88 1.49 2.02 -10.60
C THR A 88 2.96 2.08 -10.20
N GLY A 89 3.45 3.27 -9.90
CA GLY A 89 4.68 3.45 -9.13
C GLY A 89 4.53 4.59 -8.13
N PHE A 90 5.59 4.88 -7.39
CA PHE A 90 5.63 6.04 -6.50
C PHE A 90 7.04 6.60 -6.37
N PHE A 91 7.13 7.93 -6.26
CA PHE A 91 8.40 8.61 -6.04
C PHE A 91 8.97 8.29 -4.65
N VAL A 92 10.28 8.05 -4.59
CA VAL A 92 11.05 7.81 -3.36
C VAL A 92 12.14 8.85 -3.14
N SER A 93 12.19 9.86 -4.01
CA SER A 93 13.15 10.96 -3.93
C SER A 93 12.64 12.18 -4.69
N GLU A 94 13.06 13.37 -4.26
CA GLU A 94 12.76 14.64 -4.92
C GLU A 94 13.34 14.77 -6.34
N ASP A 95 14.38 14.00 -6.68
CA ASP A 95 15.09 14.02 -7.96
C ASP A 95 14.63 12.92 -8.93
N GLY A 96 13.48 12.30 -8.66
CA GLY A 96 12.76 11.51 -9.66
C GLY A 96 13.02 10.00 -9.68
N TYR A 97 13.62 9.41 -8.64
CA TYR A 97 13.58 7.95 -8.46
C TYR A 97 12.18 7.49 -8.07
N ILE A 98 11.75 6.40 -8.70
CA ILE A 98 10.43 5.80 -8.56
C ILE A 98 10.59 4.30 -8.32
N LEU A 99 9.88 3.76 -7.33
CA LEU A 99 9.70 2.32 -7.17
C LEU A 99 8.41 1.87 -7.88
N THR A 100 8.45 0.68 -8.46
CA THR A 100 7.32 -0.01 -9.08
C THR A 100 7.54 -1.52 -9.03
N ALA A 101 6.60 -2.30 -9.58
CA ALA A 101 6.76 -3.73 -9.75
C ALA A 101 7.66 -4.04 -10.96
N GLU A 102 8.51 -5.04 -10.84
CA GLU A 102 9.44 -5.42 -11.90
C GLU A 102 8.68 -5.84 -13.17
N HIS A 103 7.64 -6.66 -13.04
CA HIS A 103 6.85 -7.09 -14.19
C HIS A 103 6.10 -5.97 -14.92
N VAL A 104 5.95 -4.79 -14.30
CA VAL A 104 5.35 -3.63 -14.98
C VAL A 104 6.31 -3.09 -16.04
N VAL A 105 7.62 -3.09 -15.74
CA VAL A 105 8.66 -2.47 -16.58
C VAL A 105 9.57 -3.47 -17.29
N HIS A 106 9.57 -4.75 -16.89
CA HIS A 106 10.41 -5.82 -17.43
C HIS A 106 10.35 -5.92 -18.95
N GLU A 107 9.14 -5.79 -19.48
CA GLU A 107 8.89 -6.00 -20.90
C GLU A 107 9.13 -4.75 -21.73
N ALA A 108 9.32 -3.58 -21.09
CA ALA A 108 9.52 -2.30 -21.76
C ALA A 108 10.90 -2.25 -22.43
N LYS A 109 10.96 -2.54 -23.72
CA LYS A 109 12.19 -2.46 -24.52
C LYS A 109 12.36 -1.12 -25.18
N ASP A 110 11.26 -0.45 -25.49
CA ASP A 110 11.29 0.76 -26.31
C ASP A 110 11.03 2.01 -25.48
N LYS A 111 10.03 1.99 -24.59
CA LYS A 111 9.67 3.19 -23.84
C LYS A 111 8.97 2.90 -22.51
N ILE A 112 9.35 3.65 -21.47
CA ILE A 112 8.60 3.75 -20.22
C ILE A 112 8.11 5.19 -20.07
N ILE A 113 6.80 5.36 -19.95
CA ILE A 113 6.13 6.65 -19.72
C ILE A 113 5.59 6.66 -18.30
N VAL A 114 6.02 7.65 -17.52
CA VAL A 114 5.50 7.94 -16.19
C VAL A 114 4.56 9.13 -16.30
N SER A 115 3.31 8.96 -15.88
CA SER A 115 2.30 10.00 -15.85
C SER A 115 2.03 10.42 -14.40
N VAL A 116 2.41 11.65 -14.06
CA VAL A 116 2.20 12.25 -12.73
C VAL A 116 0.90 13.05 -12.75
N PHE A 117 -0.01 12.75 -11.83
CA PHE A 117 -1.29 13.46 -11.72
C PHE A 117 -1.16 14.69 -10.81
N ASP A 118 -1.48 15.88 -11.31
CA ASP A 118 -1.38 17.14 -10.55
C ASP A 118 -2.71 17.58 -9.89
N GLY A 119 -3.74 16.73 -9.97
CA GLY A 119 -5.10 17.03 -9.50
C GLY A 119 -6.08 17.37 -10.62
N ASN A 120 -5.58 17.88 -11.76
CA ASN A 120 -6.40 18.24 -12.92
C ASN A 120 -5.96 17.51 -14.20
N ASN A 121 -4.65 17.36 -14.40
CA ASN A 121 -4.04 16.83 -15.60
C ASN A 121 -2.92 15.83 -15.27
N PHE A 122 -2.49 15.12 -16.30
CA PHE A 122 -1.27 14.30 -16.24
C PHE A 122 -0.12 15.02 -16.92
N LYS A 123 1.02 15.09 -16.21
CA LYS A 123 2.30 15.45 -16.80
C LYS A 123 3.10 14.17 -17.05
N GLN A 124 3.53 13.99 -18.30
CA GLN A 124 4.25 12.79 -18.72
C GLN A 124 5.76 13.01 -18.73
N TYR A 125 6.48 11.96 -18.35
CA TYR A 125 7.94 11.90 -18.33
C TYR A 125 8.39 10.58 -18.96
N ASN A 126 9.50 10.60 -19.68
CA ASN A 126 10.19 9.37 -20.05
C ASN A 126 10.99 8.88 -18.84
N ALA A 127 10.94 7.59 -18.58
CA ALA A 127 11.71 6.96 -17.52
C ALA A 127 12.75 5.99 -18.07
N THR A 128 13.79 5.76 -17.28
CA THR A 128 14.82 4.75 -17.52
C THR A 128 14.83 3.77 -16.35
N THR A 129 15.02 2.49 -16.66
CA THR A 129 15.22 1.47 -15.63
C THR A 129 16.63 1.61 -15.07
N ILE A 130 16.74 1.78 -13.75
CA ILE A 130 18.03 1.89 -13.05
C ILE A 130 18.49 0.52 -12.55
N SER A 131 17.58 -0.22 -11.92
CA SER A 131 17.87 -1.54 -11.36
C SER A 131 16.59 -2.32 -11.11
N ILE A 132 16.68 -3.65 -11.13
CA ILE A 132 15.55 -4.56 -10.91
C ILE A 132 15.95 -5.66 -9.93
N ASP A 133 14.99 -6.06 -9.09
CA ASP A 133 15.04 -7.29 -8.32
C ASP A 133 13.96 -8.23 -8.85
N ASN A 134 14.37 -9.15 -9.71
CA ASN A 134 13.48 -10.13 -10.29
C ASN A 134 12.86 -11.04 -9.22
N ASN A 135 13.60 -11.37 -8.15
CA ASN A 135 13.13 -12.29 -7.12
C ASN A 135 11.95 -11.67 -6.37
N ALA A 136 12.10 -10.42 -5.96
CA ALA A 136 11.10 -9.67 -5.21
C ALA A 136 10.03 -9.00 -6.06
N ASP A 137 10.13 -9.04 -7.39
CA ASP A 137 9.23 -8.34 -8.31
C ASP A 137 9.17 -6.83 -8.03
N VAL A 138 10.34 -6.22 -7.80
CA VAL A 138 10.49 -4.78 -7.52
C VAL A 138 11.49 -4.17 -8.50
N ALA A 139 11.18 -2.99 -9.04
CA ALA A 139 12.06 -2.23 -9.91
C ALA A 139 12.23 -0.78 -9.43
N LEU A 140 13.41 -0.24 -9.69
CA LEU A 140 13.73 1.17 -9.52
C LEU A 140 13.91 1.79 -10.91
N ILE A 141 13.08 2.79 -11.21
CA ILE A 141 13.17 3.60 -12.43
C ILE A 141 13.45 5.05 -12.06
N LYS A 142 13.90 5.84 -13.04
CA LYS A 142 14.18 7.27 -12.86
C LYS A 142 13.60 8.10 -14.01
N VAL A 143 13.00 9.23 -13.65
CA VAL A 143 12.62 10.31 -14.58
C VAL A 143 13.49 11.53 -14.34
N GLU A 144 13.66 12.35 -15.38
CA GLU A 144 14.34 13.64 -15.26
C GLU A 144 13.44 14.71 -14.65
N GLY A 145 13.93 15.39 -13.62
CA GLY A 145 13.21 16.49 -12.96
C GLY A 145 13.67 16.70 -11.52
N LYS A 146 13.03 17.65 -10.84
CA LYS A 146 13.28 18.00 -9.43
C LYS A 146 11.97 18.42 -8.77
N ASN A 147 11.99 18.50 -7.44
CA ASN A 147 10.87 18.92 -6.59
C ASN A 147 9.65 18.00 -6.72
N PHE A 148 9.88 16.71 -6.97
CA PHE A 148 8.81 15.73 -6.91
C PHE A 148 8.38 15.50 -5.46
N GLN A 149 7.06 15.40 -5.22
CA GLN A 149 6.55 14.86 -3.97
C GLN A 149 6.94 13.38 -3.91
N TYR A 150 7.51 12.94 -2.79
CA TYR A 150 7.99 11.57 -2.63
C TYR A 150 7.57 10.99 -1.28
N LEU A 151 7.60 9.67 -1.19
CA LEU A 151 7.20 8.94 0.01
C LEU A 151 8.40 8.51 0.82
N GLU A 152 8.26 8.61 2.15
CA GLU A 152 9.21 8.03 3.08
C GLU A 152 9.03 6.52 3.17
N LEU A 153 10.15 5.80 3.14
CA LEU A 153 10.18 4.34 3.32
C LEU A 153 10.34 4.02 4.80
N ALA A 154 9.63 3.01 5.29
CA ALA A 154 9.77 2.59 6.68
C ALA A 154 11.19 2.04 6.94
N GLU A 155 11.86 2.59 7.95
CA GLU A 155 13.21 2.15 8.38
C GLU A 155 13.18 0.71 8.90
N LYS A 156 12.19 0.41 9.73
CA LYS A 156 11.92 -0.93 10.26
C LYS A 156 10.47 -1.30 10.01
N GLU A 157 10.28 -2.56 9.65
CA GLU A 157 8.99 -3.20 9.52
C GLU A 157 8.43 -3.56 10.91
N GLU A 158 8.00 -2.56 11.69
CA GLU A 158 7.17 -2.77 12.88
C GLU A 158 5.74 -3.15 12.46
N LEU A 159 5.67 -4.22 11.66
CA LEU A 159 4.44 -4.77 11.13
C LEU A 159 3.82 -5.66 12.19
N THR A 160 2.51 -5.54 12.35
CA THR A 160 1.71 -6.39 13.24
C THR A 160 0.49 -6.87 12.48
N ASP A 161 0.14 -8.14 12.62
CA ASP A 161 -1.07 -8.68 11.99
C ASP A 161 -2.30 -7.92 12.55
N GLY A 162 -3.21 -7.51 11.68
CA GLY A 162 -4.32 -6.62 11.99
C GLY A 162 -4.00 -5.13 11.89
N MET A 163 -2.76 -4.74 11.59
CA MET A 163 -2.39 -3.34 11.36
C MET A 163 -3.21 -2.72 10.21
N ASP A 164 -3.74 -1.52 10.44
CA ASP A 164 -4.38 -0.72 9.40
C ASP A 164 -3.37 -0.37 8.31
N ILE A 165 -3.72 -0.67 7.05
CA ILE A 165 -2.90 -0.36 5.89
C ILE A 165 -3.71 0.38 4.83
N GLY A 166 -3.00 1.06 3.94
CA GLY A 166 -3.56 1.62 2.72
C GLY A 166 -2.64 1.38 1.54
N PHE A 167 -3.21 1.45 0.34
CA PHE A 167 -2.43 1.58 -0.88
C PHE A 167 -3.20 2.39 -1.92
N ILE A 168 -2.46 2.98 -2.85
CA ILE A 168 -3.03 3.78 -3.94
C ILE A 168 -2.50 3.24 -5.27
N GLY A 169 -3.36 3.18 -6.27
CA GLY A 169 -2.97 2.75 -7.61
C GLY A 169 -3.94 3.16 -8.68
N TYR A 170 -3.68 2.69 -9.90
CA TYR A 170 -4.47 2.95 -11.11
C TYR A 170 -5.11 1.65 -11.60
N PRO A 171 -6.08 1.07 -10.86
CA PRO A 171 -6.67 -0.20 -11.23
C PRO A 171 -7.46 -0.08 -12.53
N LEU A 172 -7.46 -1.15 -13.34
CA LEU A 172 -8.22 -1.23 -14.59
C LEU A 172 -7.93 -0.06 -15.57
N GLU A 173 -6.73 0.52 -15.50
CA GLU A 173 -6.30 1.68 -16.31
C GLU A 173 -7.16 2.93 -16.10
N PHE A 174 -7.86 3.02 -14.97
CA PHE A 174 -8.59 4.21 -14.60
C PHE A 174 -7.60 5.38 -14.47
N ARG A 175 -7.78 6.45 -15.23
CA ARG A 175 -6.86 7.61 -15.27
C ARG A 175 -7.05 8.53 -14.06
N TYR A 176 -7.11 7.96 -12.86
CA TYR A 176 -7.17 8.67 -11.59
C TYR A 176 -6.67 7.73 -10.46
N PRO A 177 -5.84 8.21 -9.53
CA PRO A 177 -5.32 7.38 -8.44
C PRO A 177 -6.42 7.01 -7.44
N LEU A 178 -6.73 5.72 -7.32
CA LEU A 178 -7.72 5.18 -6.39
C LEU A 178 -7.09 4.67 -5.10
N THR A 179 -7.69 5.07 -3.99
CA THR A 179 -7.28 4.68 -2.65
C THR A 179 -8.00 3.43 -2.20
N HIS A 180 -7.24 2.51 -1.61
CA HIS A 180 -7.73 1.29 -1.01
C HIS A 180 -7.30 1.25 0.46
N LYS A 181 -8.17 0.74 1.34
CA LYS A 181 -7.88 0.51 2.76
C LYS A 181 -8.09 -0.97 3.07
N GLY A 182 -7.28 -1.50 3.97
CA GLY A 182 -7.40 -2.86 4.44
C GLY A 182 -6.60 -3.09 5.71
N VAL A 183 -6.32 -4.35 6.01
CA VAL A 183 -5.44 -4.74 7.11
C VAL A 183 -4.30 -5.62 6.61
N LEU A 184 -3.17 -5.56 7.31
CA LEU A 184 -2.12 -6.57 7.16
C LEU A 184 -2.60 -7.89 7.77
N SER A 185 -2.76 -8.94 6.97
CA SER A 185 -3.26 -10.24 7.41
C SER A 185 -2.15 -11.17 7.88
N GLY A 186 -0.93 -10.99 7.37
CA GLY A 186 0.21 -11.81 7.76
C GLY A 186 1.43 -11.59 6.88
N ARG A 187 2.51 -12.30 7.23
CA ARG A 187 3.80 -12.22 6.55
C ARG A 187 4.36 -13.62 6.33
N CYS A 188 5.04 -13.83 5.22
CA CYS A 188 5.65 -15.11 4.91
C CYS A 188 6.91 -14.95 4.05
N LEU A 189 7.81 -15.93 4.18
CA LEU A 189 8.87 -16.14 3.20
C LEU A 189 8.31 -16.98 2.07
N TYR A 190 8.20 -16.40 0.89
CA TYR A 190 7.71 -17.08 -0.31
C TYR A 190 8.86 -17.42 -1.24
N LYS A 191 8.96 -18.69 -1.64
CA LYS A 191 9.93 -19.13 -2.64
C LYS A 191 9.24 -19.32 -3.98
N HIS A 192 9.60 -18.48 -4.95
CA HIS A 192 9.05 -18.61 -6.29
C HIS A 192 9.55 -19.89 -6.97
N THR A 193 8.70 -20.53 -7.77
CA THR A 193 9.09 -21.74 -8.50
C THR A 193 10.21 -21.41 -9.49
N GLY A 194 11.32 -22.13 -9.40
CA GLY A 194 12.50 -21.90 -10.24
C GLY A 194 13.45 -20.79 -9.76
N LYS A 195 13.19 -20.17 -8.60
CA LYS A 195 14.11 -19.21 -7.95
C LYS A 195 14.81 -19.83 -6.75
N GLU A 196 16.06 -19.44 -6.53
CA GLU A 196 16.88 -19.99 -5.44
C GLU A 196 16.51 -19.37 -4.08
N GLU A 197 16.18 -18.09 -4.08
CA GLU A 197 15.94 -17.28 -2.88
C GLU A 197 14.46 -17.16 -2.55
N SER A 198 14.16 -17.07 -1.25
CA SER A 198 12.83 -16.73 -0.74
C SER A 198 12.70 -15.22 -0.58
N VAL A 199 11.51 -14.70 -0.81
CA VAL A 199 11.18 -13.29 -0.67
C VAL A 199 10.17 -13.04 0.44
N ASN A 200 10.36 -11.95 1.19
CA ASN A 200 9.42 -11.50 2.20
C ASN A 200 8.19 -10.90 1.52
N VAL A 201 7.05 -11.58 1.68
CA VAL A 201 5.76 -11.20 1.12
C VAL A 201 4.78 -10.94 2.25
N PHE A 202 4.00 -9.88 2.11
CA PHE A 202 2.89 -9.55 2.99
C PHE A 202 1.58 -9.95 2.35
N MET A 203 0.70 -10.52 3.16
CA MET A 203 -0.67 -10.81 2.80
C MET A 203 -1.55 -9.71 3.40
N ILE A 204 -2.40 -9.10 2.59
CA ILE A 204 -3.29 -8.03 3.02
C ILE A 204 -4.74 -8.42 2.78
N ASN A 205 -5.65 -7.99 3.65
CA ASN A 205 -7.08 -8.10 3.38
C ASN A 205 -7.57 -6.82 2.70
N ALA A 206 -7.53 -6.81 1.36
CA ALA A 206 -8.00 -5.72 0.51
C ALA A 206 -8.16 -6.18 -0.95
N PHE A 207 -8.95 -5.45 -1.74
CA PHE A 207 -9.15 -5.72 -3.18
C PHE A 207 -7.96 -5.22 -3.99
N VAL A 208 -7.11 -6.13 -4.50
CA VAL A 208 -5.94 -5.82 -5.30
C VAL A 208 -6.15 -6.25 -6.75
N ASN A 209 -6.43 -5.28 -7.63
CA ASN A 209 -6.68 -5.51 -9.06
C ASN A 209 -5.44 -5.25 -9.93
N ARG A 210 -5.47 -5.75 -11.17
CA ARG A 210 -4.54 -5.32 -12.23
C ARG A 210 -4.51 -3.80 -12.33
N GLY A 211 -3.31 -3.24 -12.46
CA GLY A 211 -3.06 -1.79 -12.41
C GLY A 211 -2.62 -1.29 -11.03
N ASN A 212 -2.94 -1.99 -9.93
CA ASN A 212 -2.40 -1.66 -8.60
C ASN A 212 -0.94 -2.11 -8.42
N SER A 213 -0.46 -3.06 -9.23
CA SER A 213 0.93 -3.53 -9.21
C SER A 213 1.91 -2.37 -9.23
N GLY A 214 2.87 -2.40 -8.30
CA GLY A 214 3.90 -1.38 -8.12
C GLY A 214 3.49 -0.18 -7.25
N GLY A 215 2.22 -0.11 -6.83
CA GLY A 215 1.75 0.94 -5.92
C GLY A 215 2.32 0.81 -4.50
N PRO A 216 2.37 1.91 -3.74
CA PRO A 216 2.89 1.89 -2.37
C PRO A 216 1.87 1.25 -1.43
N LEU A 217 2.26 0.20 -0.72
CA LEU A 217 1.59 -0.24 0.51
C LEU A 217 2.15 0.58 1.66
N PHE A 218 1.30 1.34 2.35
CA PHE A 218 1.69 2.23 3.44
C PHE A 218 0.94 1.94 4.73
N SER A 219 1.59 2.27 5.85
CA SER A 219 1.03 2.20 7.19
C SER A 219 -0.11 3.21 7.36
N GLY A 220 -1.26 2.74 7.85
CA GLY A 220 -2.40 3.60 8.18
C GLY A 220 -2.20 4.48 9.41
N VAL A 221 -1.03 4.43 10.05
CA VAL A 221 -0.68 5.22 11.25
C VAL A 221 0.10 6.49 10.87
N ASP A 222 1.14 6.33 10.04
CA ASP A 222 2.11 7.38 9.73
C ASP A 222 2.32 7.61 8.22
N GLY A 223 1.72 6.78 7.36
CA GLY A 223 1.82 6.93 5.91
C GLY A 223 3.15 6.47 5.30
N LYS A 224 4.06 5.90 6.10
CA LYS A 224 5.33 5.38 5.58
C LYS A 224 5.10 4.12 4.77
N VAL A 225 5.85 4.00 3.67
CA VAL A 225 5.76 2.85 2.77
C VAL A 225 6.40 1.64 3.42
N ILE A 226 5.63 0.57 3.55
CA ILE A 226 6.05 -0.71 4.12
C ILE A 226 6.24 -1.78 3.04
N GLY A 227 5.64 -1.62 1.85
CA GLY A 227 5.81 -2.57 0.76
C GLY A 227 5.40 -2.04 -0.60
N VAL A 228 5.57 -2.88 -1.61
CA VAL A 228 5.21 -2.63 -3.01
C VAL A 228 4.14 -3.64 -3.43
N ILE A 229 2.95 -3.15 -3.82
CA ILE A 229 1.79 -3.99 -4.17
C ILE A 229 2.12 -4.88 -5.36
N ASN A 230 1.73 -6.17 -5.28
CA ASN A 230 1.81 -7.11 -6.37
C ASN A 230 0.41 -7.65 -6.72
N ALA A 231 -0.07 -7.35 -7.94
CA ALA A 231 -1.38 -7.79 -8.43
C ALA A 231 -1.33 -8.93 -9.45
N ARG A 232 -0.17 -9.57 -9.69
CA ARG A 232 -0.10 -10.76 -10.56
C ARG A 232 -0.16 -12.06 -9.74
N ALA A 233 -1.32 -12.71 -9.80
CA ALA A 233 -1.58 -14.06 -9.26
C ALA A 233 -0.59 -15.15 -9.75
N ASN A 234 0.06 -14.93 -10.90
CA ASN A 234 0.90 -15.95 -11.54
C ASN A 234 2.31 -16.07 -10.93
N HIS A 235 2.78 -15.06 -10.18
CA HIS A 235 4.09 -15.09 -9.53
C HIS A 235 4.05 -15.52 -8.06
N ILE A 236 2.86 -15.76 -7.52
CA ILE A 236 2.68 -16.30 -6.18
C ILE A 236 1.70 -17.44 -6.41
N ASP A 237 2.19 -18.67 -6.59
CA ASP A 237 1.34 -19.86 -6.80
C ASP A 237 0.35 -19.98 -5.63
N GLU A 238 -0.81 -19.34 -5.75
CA GLU A 238 -1.85 -19.22 -4.72
C GLU A 238 -2.29 -20.60 -4.23
N ARG A 239 -2.12 -21.62 -5.10
CA ARG A 239 -2.39 -23.04 -4.83
C ARG A 239 -1.49 -23.65 -3.74
N ARG A 240 -0.35 -23.03 -3.41
CA ARG A 240 0.54 -23.51 -2.34
C ARG A 240 0.29 -22.86 -0.98
N PHE A 241 -0.33 -21.68 -0.95
CA PHE A 241 -0.69 -20.99 0.29
C PHE A 241 -1.92 -21.61 0.94
N ILE A 242 -2.81 -22.13 0.12
CA ILE A 242 -3.96 -22.90 0.58
C ILE A 242 -3.73 -24.35 0.16
N LYS A 243 -3.09 -25.15 1.03
CA LYS A 243 -3.34 -26.60 1.03
C LYS A 243 -4.78 -26.76 1.51
N LEU A 244 -5.74 -26.59 0.60
CA LEU A 244 -7.09 -27.06 0.84
C LEU A 244 -6.93 -28.57 1.11
N PRO A 245 -7.37 -29.08 2.27
CA PRO A 245 -7.55 -30.52 2.43
C PRO A 245 -8.23 -31.10 1.19
N SER A 246 -7.91 -32.33 0.79
CA SER A 246 -8.59 -33.01 -0.32
C SER A 246 -10.12 -33.01 -0.20
N ASP A 247 -10.61 -32.78 1.02
CA ASP A 247 -12.01 -32.84 1.42
C ASP A 247 -12.61 -31.43 1.61
N TYR A 248 -11.85 -30.36 1.32
CA TYR A 248 -12.34 -28.99 1.34
C TYR A 248 -13.17 -28.73 0.06
N SER A 249 -14.47 -28.99 0.16
CA SER A 249 -15.44 -28.34 -0.71
C SER A 249 -15.50 -26.86 -0.31
N PRO A 250 -15.19 -25.89 -1.20
CA PRO A 250 -15.32 -24.48 -0.84
C PRO A 250 -16.79 -24.23 -0.50
N ILE A 251 -17.05 -23.96 0.78
CA ILE A 251 -18.34 -23.45 1.24
C ILE A 251 -18.53 -22.10 0.55
N ALA A 252 -19.46 -22.12 -0.40
CA ALA A 252 -20.00 -20.97 -1.08
C ALA A 252 -20.41 -19.89 -0.07
N THR A 253 -20.01 -18.65 -0.34
CA THR A 253 -20.71 -17.52 0.28
C THR A 253 -22.06 -17.40 -0.41
N PHE A 254 -23.14 -17.48 0.37
CA PHE A 254 -24.52 -17.47 -0.09
C PHE A 254 -24.89 -16.16 -0.82
N GLY A 255 -25.39 -16.31 -2.04
CA GLY A 255 -26.13 -15.29 -2.80
C GLY A 255 -26.77 -15.98 -4.00
N GLY A 256 -28.02 -16.41 -3.83
CA GLY A 256 -28.62 -17.50 -4.62
C GLY A 256 -28.87 -17.23 -6.10
N VAL A 257 -28.72 -18.30 -6.90
CA VAL A 257 -29.42 -18.53 -8.17
C VAL A 257 -29.66 -20.05 -8.31
N ASP A 258 -30.88 -20.43 -8.72
CA ASP A 258 -31.40 -21.80 -8.90
C ASP A 258 -30.72 -22.54 -10.08
N PRO A 259 -30.17 -23.77 -9.91
CA PRO A 259 -29.22 -24.38 -10.85
C PRO A 259 -29.84 -25.30 -11.93
N ILE A 260 -31.12 -25.23 -12.26
CA ILE A 260 -31.69 -26.09 -13.33
C ILE A 260 -31.49 -25.45 -14.72
N ARG A 261 -30.22 -25.28 -15.19
CA ARG A 261 -29.83 -25.28 -16.63
C ARG A 261 -28.41 -24.85 -16.98
N LEU A 262 -27.50 -24.61 -16.03
CA LEU A 262 -26.12 -24.31 -16.39
C LEU A 262 -25.32 -25.61 -16.48
N SER A 263 -24.78 -25.90 -17.67
CA SER A 263 -23.85 -27.02 -17.85
C SER A 263 -22.70 -26.86 -16.86
N VAL A 264 -22.19 -27.97 -16.34
CA VAL A 264 -21.07 -27.99 -15.38
C VAL A 264 -19.87 -27.19 -15.89
N GLU A 265 -19.65 -27.13 -17.20
CA GLU A 265 -18.63 -26.29 -17.83
C GLU A 265 -18.92 -24.81 -17.71
N THR A 266 -20.14 -24.33 -18.03
CA THR A 266 -20.48 -22.92 -17.86
C THR A 266 -20.54 -22.52 -16.38
N TYR A 267 -20.89 -23.45 -15.48
CA TYR A 267 -20.80 -23.22 -14.03
C TYR A 267 -19.35 -23.11 -13.56
N ASN A 268 -18.44 -23.96 -14.05
CA ASN A 268 -17.02 -23.90 -13.72
C ASN A 268 -16.31 -22.71 -14.36
N GLU A 269 -16.66 -22.32 -15.58
CA GLU A 269 -16.18 -21.10 -16.23
C GLU A 269 -16.71 -19.86 -15.51
N ASN A 270 -17.97 -19.85 -15.08
CA ASN A 270 -18.50 -18.77 -14.26
C ASN A 270 -17.92 -18.76 -12.86
N LEU A 271 -17.58 -19.90 -12.25
CA LEU A 271 -16.87 -19.95 -10.97
C LEU A 271 -15.41 -19.53 -11.12
N ARG A 272 -14.79 -19.83 -12.25
CA ARG A 272 -13.46 -19.34 -12.59
C ARG A 272 -13.48 -17.85 -12.84
N TYR A 273 -14.48 -17.35 -13.57
CA TYR A 273 -14.71 -15.93 -13.77
C TYR A 273 -15.05 -15.25 -12.44
N ILE A 274 -15.92 -15.83 -11.61
CA ILE A 274 -16.20 -15.35 -10.26
C ILE A 274 -14.94 -15.45 -9.41
N GLY A 275 -14.06 -16.45 -9.51
CA GLY A 275 -12.80 -16.49 -8.75
C GLY A 275 -11.77 -15.47 -9.26
N GLU A 276 -11.70 -15.23 -10.56
CA GLU A 276 -10.86 -14.22 -11.22
C GLU A 276 -11.37 -12.79 -10.94
N VAL A 277 -12.69 -12.61 -10.77
CA VAL A 277 -13.37 -11.31 -10.61
C VAL A 277 -13.73 -11.02 -9.15
N SER A 278 -14.04 -12.05 -8.37
CA SER A 278 -14.11 -12.06 -6.91
C SER A 278 -12.72 -12.39 -6.39
N GLN A 279 -11.87 -11.37 -6.36
CA GLN A 279 -10.77 -11.38 -5.40
C GLN A 279 -11.41 -11.59 -4.03
N VAL A 280 -11.31 -12.81 -3.51
CA VAL A 280 -11.42 -13.08 -2.08
C VAL A 280 -10.40 -12.12 -1.50
N GLY A 281 -10.81 -10.98 -0.92
CA GLY A 281 -10.01 -9.76 -0.78
C GLY A 281 -8.66 -9.94 -0.11
N ILE A 282 -7.72 -10.59 -0.79
CA ILE A 282 -6.42 -11.06 -0.36
C ILE A 282 -5.48 -10.53 -1.42
N GLY A 283 -4.68 -9.55 -1.01
CA GLY A 283 -3.62 -8.99 -1.82
C GLY A 283 -2.26 -9.46 -1.34
N PHE A 284 -1.26 -9.29 -2.19
CA PHE A 284 0.13 -9.53 -1.85
C PHE A 284 0.96 -8.26 -2.07
N SER A 285 2.01 -8.09 -1.27
CA SER A 285 3.03 -7.08 -1.51
C SER A 285 4.41 -7.61 -1.17
N SER A 286 5.42 -7.16 -1.90
CA SER A 286 6.82 -7.38 -1.53
C SER A 286 7.23 -6.39 -0.44
N SER A 287 8.09 -6.84 0.48
CA SER A 287 8.69 -5.98 1.51
C SER A 287 9.40 -4.76 0.89
N ILE A 288 9.36 -3.62 1.59
CA ILE A 288 10.04 -2.40 1.14
C ILE A 288 11.57 -2.51 1.22
N ASP A 289 12.12 -3.50 1.93
CA ASP A 289 13.57 -3.72 2.03
C ASP A 289 14.22 -3.94 0.66
N TYR A 290 13.54 -4.60 -0.26
CA TYR A 290 14.02 -4.78 -1.64
C TYR A 290 14.14 -3.43 -2.36
N GLY A 291 13.13 -2.57 -2.25
CA GLY A 291 13.15 -1.22 -2.80
C GLY A 291 14.25 -0.34 -2.19
N LYS A 292 14.44 -0.41 -0.87
CA LYS A 292 15.54 0.29 -0.17
C LYS A 292 16.91 -0.20 -0.66
N GLY A 293 17.07 -1.50 -0.88
CA GLY A 293 18.29 -2.09 -1.43
C GLY A 293 18.64 -1.53 -2.80
N LEU A 294 17.67 -1.51 -3.72
CA LEU A 294 17.84 -0.92 -5.06
C LEU A 294 18.20 0.57 -4.99
N LEU A 295 17.46 1.35 -4.19
CA LEU A 295 17.70 2.79 -4.06
C LEU A 295 19.09 3.09 -3.48
N LYS A 296 19.54 2.30 -2.49
CA LYS A 296 20.86 2.45 -1.89
C LYS A 296 21.98 2.11 -2.87
N ALA A 297 21.80 1.10 -3.73
CA ALA A 297 22.80 0.73 -4.72
C ALA A 297 22.94 1.77 -5.86
N ALA A 298 21.89 2.56 -6.09
CA ALA A 298 21.86 3.61 -7.13
C ALA A 298 22.46 4.96 -6.69
N ARG A 299 22.76 5.14 -5.40
CA ARG A 299 23.34 6.36 -4.81
C ARG A 299 24.80 6.14 -4.41
#